data_AF-A0A1S1PTH8-F1
#
_entry.id   AF-A0A1S1PTH8-F1
#
_cell.length_a   1.000
_cell.length_b   1.000
_cell.length_c   1.000
_cell.angle_alpha   90.00
_cell.angle_beta   90.00
_cell.angle_gamma   90.00
#
_symmetry.space_group_name_H-M   'P 1'
#
loop_
_entity.id
_entity.type
_entity.pdbx_description
1 polymer ?
#
loop_
_entity_poly.entity_id
_entity_poly.type
_entity_poly.pdbx_seq_one_letter_code
_entity_poly.pdbx_strand_id
1 'polypeptide(L)'
;MSAAAGTVPARNASEAIRQINHRTFGPARTPAELGSTVVALAEMAARLVQACEQLGRQADEMALRPGLYDDRGQSAQRTARQAAEWLRRSSERTEALADALTTAAVDLSHLGVNR
;
A
#
# COMPACT_ATOMS: atom_id res chain seq x y z
N MET A 1 14.33 -1.18 29.22
CA MET A 1 12.96 -1.01 28.68
C MET A 1 13.00 0.10 27.64
N SER A 2 12.91 -0.22 26.36
CA SER A 2 12.65 0.78 25.31
C SER A 2 12.02 0.06 24.12
N ALA A 3 10.70 0.20 23.99
CA ALA A 3 9.92 -0.28 22.86
C ALA A 3 9.00 0.87 22.44
N ALA A 4 9.50 1.73 21.55
CA ALA A 4 8.70 2.75 20.88
C ALA A 4 9.40 3.17 19.57
N ALA A 5 9.28 2.37 18.51
CA ALA A 5 9.85 2.76 17.21
C ALA A 5 9.07 2.28 15.96
N GLY A 6 7.96 1.53 16.08
CA GLY A 6 7.37 0.86 14.91
C GLY A 6 6.06 1.41 14.33
N THR A 7 5.32 2.27 15.04
CA THR A 7 3.86 2.43 14.78
C THR A 7 3.45 3.72 14.06
N VAL A 8 4.38 4.64 13.78
CA VAL A 8 4.08 5.96 13.20
C VAL A 8 3.77 5.92 11.68
N PRO A 9 4.45 5.13 10.83
CA PRO A 9 4.26 5.22 9.37
C PRO A 9 2.90 4.70 8.87
N ALA A 10 2.43 3.56 9.39
CA ALA A 10 1.17 2.95 8.95
C ALA A 10 -0.06 3.82 9.31
N ARG A 11 0.00 4.50 10.47
CA ARG A 11 -1.06 5.42 10.90
C ARG A 11 -1.19 6.62 9.96
N ASN A 12 -0.07 7.13 9.44
CA ASN A 12 -0.06 8.27 8.52
C ASN A 12 -0.68 7.94 7.16
N ALA A 13 -0.46 6.72 6.63
CA ALA A 13 -1.06 6.30 5.37
C ALA A 13 -2.60 6.15 5.47
N SER A 14 -3.09 5.54 6.56
CA SER A 14 -4.53 5.42 6.81
C SER A 14 -5.20 6.79 6.97
N GLU A 15 -4.55 7.72 7.69
CA GLU A 15 -5.03 9.09 7.83
C GLU A 15 -5.03 9.86 6.50
N ALA A 16 -4.03 9.66 5.64
CA ALA A 16 -3.99 10.26 4.30
C ALA A 16 -5.15 9.76 3.43
N ILE A 17 -5.40 8.45 3.38
CA ILE A 17 -6.54 7.86 2.67
C ILE A 17 -7.86 8.39 3.26
N ARG A 18 -7.97 8.45 4.59
CA ARG A 18 -9.14 9.00 5.28
C ARG A 18 -9.39 10.45 4.85
N GLN A 19 -8.37 11.30 4.85
CA GLN A 19 -8.48 12.68 4.40
C GLN A 19 -8.88 12.80 2.92
N ILE A 20 -8.40 11.91 2.06
CA ILE A 20 -8.82 11.85 0.65
C ILE A 20 -10.30 11.45 0.55
N ASN A 21 -10.73 10.41 1.26
CA ASN A 21 -12.11 9.91 1.22
C ASN A 21 -13.11 10.91 1.82
N HIS A 22 -12.72 11.64 2.85
CA HIS A 22 -13.55 12.65 3.50
C HIS A 22 -13.45 14.04 2.87
N ARG A 23 -12.57 14.24 1.88
CA ARG A 23 -12.60 15.46 1.07
C ARG A 23 -13.86 15.45 0.22
N THR A 24 -14.79 16.34 0.54
CA THR A 24 -15.92 16.62 -0.33
C THR A 24 -15.39 17.27 -1.61
N PHE A 25 -15.49 16.57 -2.74
CA PHE A 25 -15.10 17.10 -4.04
C PHE A 25 -16.19 18.08 -4.51
N GLY A 26 -15.94 19.39 -4.37
CA GLY A 26 -16.84 20.43 -4.87
C GLY A 26 -16.71 20.66 -6.39
N PRO A 27 -17.64 21.40 -7.02
CA PRO A 27 -17.71 21.60 -8.47
C PRO A 27 -16.56 22.44 -9.09
N ALA A 28 -15.57 22.89 -8.30
CA ALA A 28 -14.57 23.87 -8.71
C ALA A 28 -13.11 23.37 -8.66
N ARG A 29 -12.85 22.05 -8.67
CA ARG A 29 -11.47 21.57 -8.72
C ARG A 29 -10.85 21.84 -10.08
N THR A 30 -9.65 22.39 -10.05
CA THR A 30 -8.80 22.43 -11.24
C THR A 30 -8.22 21.03 -11.51
N PRO A 31 -7.92 20.69 -12.77
CA PRO A 31 -7.23 19.44 -13.08
C PRO A 31 -5.94 19.23 -12.26
N ALA A 32 -5.25 20.31 -11.89
CA ALA A 32 -4.05 20.26 -11.05
C ALA A 32 -4.29 19.69 -9.64
N GLU A 33 -5.42 20.05 -8.99
CA GLU A 33 -5.73 19.54 -7.65
C GLU A 33 -6.10 18.05 -7.68
N LEU A 34 -6.81 17.61 -8.72
CA LEU A 34 -7.08 16.18 -8.94
C LEU A 34 -5.76 15.43 -9.22
N GLY A 35 -4.92 15.96 -10.12
CA GLY A 35 -3.60 15.40 -10.43
C GLY A 35 -2.74 15.21 -9.19
N SER A 36 -2.64 16.23 -8.33
CA SER A 36 -1.87 16.12 -7.08
C SER A 36 -2.37 15.02 -6.13
N THR A 37 -3.69 14.79 -6.10
CA THR A 37 -4.29 13.72 -5.29
C THR A 37 -3.94 12.34 -5.87
N VAL A 38 -3.99 12.20 -7.20
CA VAL A 38 -3.65 10.96 -7.90
C VAL A 38 -2.15 10.64 -7.76
N VAL A 39 -1.26 11.64 -7.85
CA VAL A 39 0.19 11.47 -7.58
C VAL A 39 0.41 10.91 -6.17
N ALA A 40 -0.22 11.51 -5.16
CA ALA A 40 -0.08 11.03 -3.78
C ALA A 40 -0.55 9.57 -3.64
N LEU A 41 -1.65 9.19 -4.29
CA LEU A 41 -2.14 7.81 -4.31
C LEU A 41 -1.17 6.86 -5.01
N ALA A 42 -0.57 7.26 -6.13
CA ALA A 42 0.43 6.47 -6.86
C ALA A 42 1.65 6.19 -5.99
N GLU A 43 2.18 7.20 -5.30
CA GLU A 43 3.31 7.00 -4.39
C GLU A 43 2.97 6.09 -3.20
N MET A 44 1.75 6.19 -2.67
CA MET A 44 1.29 5.32 -1.60
C MET A 44 1.18 3.86 -2.07
N ALA A 45 0.66 3.63 -3.27
CA ALA A 45 0.60 2.29 -3.87
C ALA A 45 2.02 1.73 -4.06
N ALA A 46 2.96 2.51 -4.60
CA ALA A 46 4.35 2.09 -4.77
C ALA A 46 5.03 1.72 -3.44
N ARG A 47 4.81 2.47 -2.36
CA ARG A 47 5.33 2.14 -1.02
C ARG A 47 4.67 0.88 -0.44
N LEU A 48 3.41 0.61 -0.77
CA LEU A 48 2.70 -0.59 -0.35
C LEU A 48 3.27 -1.85 -1.02
N VAL A 49 3.69 -1.78 -2.29
CA VAL A 49 4.43 -2.88 -2.96
C VAL A 49 5.64 -3.29 -2.14
N GLN A 50 6.50 -2.31 -1.79
CA GLN A 50 7.70 -2.56 -0.99
C GLN A 50 7.39 -3.18 0.38
N ALA A 51 6.34 -2.68 1.04
CA ALA A 51 5.91 -3.22 2.33
C ALA A 51 5.42 -4.67 2.22
N CYS A 52 4.61 -4.99 1.22
CA CYS A 52 4.15 -6.35 0.96
C CYS A 52 5.30 -7.31 0.71
N GLU A 53 6.29 -6.92 -0.11
CA GLU A 53 7.48 -7.75 -0.36
C GLU A 53 8.32 -7.98 0.89
N GLN A 54 8.53 -6.93 1.71
CA GLN A 54 9.26 -7.04 2.97
C GLN A 54 8.56 -7.99 3.94
N LEU A 55 7.26 -7.84 4.12
CA LEU A 55 6.45 -8.73 4.97
C LEU A 55 6.42 -10.15 4.41
N GLY A 56 6.38 -10.31 3.08
CA GLY A 56 6.40 -11.62 2.43
C GLY A 56 7.69 -12.38 2.74
N ARG A 57 8.84 -11.71 2.61
CA ARG A 57 10.14 -12.28 3.01
C ARG A 57 10.19 -12.66 4.49
N GLN A 58 9.69 -11.80 5.37
CA GLN A 58 9.62 -12.09 6.81
C GLN A 58 8.73 -13.33 7.09
N ALA A 59 7.61 -13.47 6.38
CA ALA A 59 6.74 -14.64 6.51
C ALA A 59 7.44 -15.92 6.00
N ASP A 60 8.21 -15.86 4.92
CA ASP A 60 9.02 -17.00 4.46
C ASP A 60 10.12 -17.37 5.48
N GLU A 61 10.79 -16.39 6.08
CA GLU A 61 11.76 -16.61 7.15
C GLU A 61 11.12 -17.25 8.39
N MET A 62 9.89 -16.83 8.74
CA MET A 62 9.12 -17.45 9.82
C MET A 62 8.86 -18.93 9.56
N ALA A 63 8.67 -19.36 8.31
CA ALA A 63 8.45 -20.77 7.99
C ALA A 63 9.65 -21.67 8.36
N LEU A 64 10.84 -21.10 8.58
CA LEU A 64 12.04 -21.81 9.00
C LEU A 64 12.25 -21.80 10.52
N ARG A 65 11.46 -21.02 11.26
CA ARG A 65 11.62 -20.86 12.72
C ARG A 65 11.01 -22.06 13.47
N PRO A 66 11.78 -22.73 14.35
CA PRO A 66 11.23 -23.74 15.23
C PRO A 66 10.34 -23.09 16.31
N GLY A 67 9.38 -23.85 16.83
CA GLY A 67 8.52 -23.42 17.93
C GLY A 67 7.31 -22.57 17.55
N LEU A 68 7.08 -22.32 16.25
CA LEU A 68 5.82 -21.76 15.79
C LEU A 68 4.72 -22.82 15.77
N TYR A 69 3.52 -22.41 16.15
CA TYR A 69 2.33 -23.22 16.17
C TYR A 69 1.17 -22.43 15.55
N ASP A 70 0.31 -23.11 14.79
CA ASP A 70 -0.94 -22.56 14.27
C ASP A 70 -2.07 -23.03 15.18
N ASP A 71 -2.82 -22.09 15.76
CA ASP A 71 -3.90 -22.33 16.72
C ASP A 71 -5.09 -23.11 16.15
N ARG A 72 -5.19 -23.19 14.82
CA ARG A 72 -6.18 -24.02 14.11
C ARG A 72 -5.69 -25.45 13.90
N GLY A 73 -4.53 -25.82 14.46
CA GLY A 73 -3.92 -27.14 14.33
C GLY A 73 -3.25 -27.41 12.98
N GLN A 74 -3.00 -26.37 12.18
CA GLN A 74 -2.30 -26.52 10.89
C GLN A 74 -0.77 -26.51 11.08
N SER A 75 -0.03 -26.85 10.01
CA SER A 75 1.43 -26.66 10.01
C SER A 75 1.75 -25.16 9.97
N ALA A 76 2.41 -24.65 11.01
CA ALA A 76 2.83 -23.27 11.07
C ALA A 76 3.72 -22.86 9.87
N GLN A 77 4.55 -23.78 9.38
CA GLN A 77 5.37 -23.56 8.18
C GLN A 77 4.51 -23.36 6.93
N ARG A 78 3.45 -24.18 6.77
CA ARG A 78 2.50 -24.03 5.66
C ARG A 78 1.76 -22.69 5.76
N THR A 79 1.29 -22.32 6.95
CA THR A 79 0.58 -21.06 7.17
C THR A 79 1.47 -19.86 6.86
N ALA A 80 2.72 -19.86 7.32
CA ALA A 80 3.68 -18.80 7.06
C ALA A 80 3.98 -18.63 5.55
N ARG A 81 4.24 -19.74 4.84
CA ARG A 81 4.44 -19.70 3.38
C ARG A 81 3.20 -19.24 2.62
N GLN A 82 2.01 -19.61 3.10
CA GLN A 82 0.77 -19.15 2.50
C GLN A 82 0.58 -17.64 2.68
N ALA A 83 0.91 -17.10 3.86
CA ALA A 83 0.91 -15.66 4.09
C ALA A 83 1.90 -14.93 3.16
N ALA A 84 3.11 -15.47 3.00
CA ALA A 84 4.11 -14.93 2.07
C ALA A 84 3.60 -14.89 0.62
N GLU A 85 2.97 -15.98 0.16
CA GLU A 85 2.38 -16.06 -1.17
C GLU A 85 1.25 -15.03 -1.37
N TRP A 86 0.39 -14.84 -0.38
CA TRP A 86 -0.65 -13.81 -0.45
C TRP A 86 -0.06 -12.41 -0.52
N LEU A 87 0.99 -12.12 0.25
CA LEU A 87 1.67 -10.83 0.22
C LEU A 87 2.34 -10.55 -1.13
N ARG A 88 2.95 -11.56 -1.74
CA ARG A 88 3.52 -11.47 -3.09
C ARG A 88 2.44 -11.19 -4.15
N ARG A 89 1.30 -11.88 -4.09
CA ARG A 89 0.16 -11.58 -5.00
C ARG A 89 -0.40 -10.19 -4.78
N SER A 90 -0.41 -9.72 -3.54
CA SER A 90 -0.83 -8.35 -3.21
C SER A 90 0.14 -7.32 -3.76
N SER A 91 1.46 -7.56 -3.73
CA SER A 91 2.43 -6.65 -4.32
C SER A 91 2.26 -6.54 -5.83
N GLU A 92 2.13 -7.67 -6.54
CA GLU A 92 1.89 -7.71 -7.99
C GLU A 92 0.64 -6.92 -8.41
N ARG A 93 -0.47 -7.07 -7.67
CA ARG A 93 -1.71 -6.32 -7.95
C ARG A 93 -1.59 -4.83 -7.63
N THR A 94 -0.82 -4.50 -6.60
CA THR A 94 -0.62 -3.11 -6.16
C THR A 94 0.33 -2.37 -7.09
N GLU A 95 1.30 -3.07 -7.67
CA GLU A 95 2.19 -2.54 -8.69
C GLU A 95 1.40 -2.09 -9.93
N ALA A 96 0.51 -2.95 -10.43
CA ALA A 96 -0.40 -2.58 -11.53
C ALA A 96 -1.30 -1.37 -11.19
N LEU A 97 -1.74 -1.25 -9.93
CA LEU A 97 -2.49 -0.07 -9.48
C LEU A 97 -1.62 1.19 -9.46
N ALA A 98 -0.38 1.09 -8.97
CA ALA A 98 0.56 2.21 -8.94
C ALA A 98 0.86 2.73 -10.36
N ASP A 99 1.03 1.82 -11.33
CA ASP A 99 1.25 2.17 -12.73
C ASP A 99 0.03 2.89 -13.34
N ALA A 100 -1.17 2.37 -13.07
CA ALA A 100 -2.41 2.98 -13.55
C ALA A 100 -2.62 4.39 -12.97
N LEU A 101 -2.35 4.57 -11.67
CA LEU A 101 -2.44 5.88 -11.01
C LEU A 101 -1.38 6.85 -11.54
N THR A 102 -0.16 6.38 -11.77
CA THR A 102 0.92 7.19 -12.36
C THR A 102 0.53 7.67 -13.76
N THR A 103 -0.02 6.78 -14.58
CA THR A 103 -0.51 7.11 -15.93
C THR A 103 -1.61 8.17 -15.86
N ALA A 104 -2.61 7.97 -14.99
CA ALA A 104 -3.69 8.95 -14.79
C ALA A 104 -3.17 10.32 -14.31
N ALA A 105 -2.16 10.33 -13.42
CA ALA A 105 -1.54 11.58 -12.97
C ALA A 105 -0.86 12.34 -14.12
N VAL A 106 -0.19 11.63 -15.03
CA VAL A 106 0.42 12.21 -16.23
C VAL A 106 -0.65 12.81 -17.13
N ASP A 107 -1.71 12.07 -17.44
CA ASP A 107 -2.81 12.56 -18.29
C ASP A 107 -3.46 13.81 -17.71
N LEU A 108 -3.71 13.84 -16.40
CA LEU A 108 -4.26 15.00 -15.70
C LEU A 108 -3.33 16.22 -15.72
N SER A 109 -2.02 16.01 -15.75
CA SER A 109 -1.04 17.12 -15.83
C SER A 109 -1.08 17.84 -17.18
N HIS A 110 -1.58 17.18 -18.22
CA HIS A 110 -1.77 17.76 -19.56
C HIS A 110 -3.09 18.52 -19.72
N LEU A 111 -4.00 18.42 -18.76
CA LEU A 111 -5.24 19.19 -18.77
C LEU A 111 -4.98 20.64 -18.34
N GLY A 112 -4.79 21.52 -19.32
CA GLY A 112 -4.83 22.97 -19.13
C GLY A 112 -6.25 23.53 -19.29
N VAL A 113 -6.51 24.68 -18.67
CA VAL A 113 -7.72 25.48 -18.95
C VAL A 113 -7.29 26.62 -19.85
N ASN A 114 -7.74 26.64 -21.12
CA ASN A 114 -7.61 27.83 -21.96
C ASN A 114 -8.41 28.95 -21.27
N ARG A 115 -7.71 29.98 -20.79
CA ARG A 115 -8.32 31.20 -20.27
C ARG A 115 -8.53 32.22 -21.39
#